data_AF-A0A7J0C4W2-F1
#
_entry.id   AF-A0A7J0C4W2-F1
#
_cell.length_a   1.000
_cell.length_b   1.000
_cell.length_c   1.000
_cell.angle_alpha   90.00
_cell.angle_beta   90.00
_cell.angle_gamma   90.00
#
_symmetry.space_group_name_H-M   'P 1'
#
loop_
_entity.id
_entity.type
_entity.pdbx_description
1 polymer ?
#
loop_
_entity_poly.entity_id
_entity_poly.type
_entity_poly.pdbx_seq_one_letter_code
_entity_poly.pdbx_strand_id
1 'polypeptide(L)'
;MIPSVLLSWFAGNWIGALSARRKILDNTVLPVGYLLTAMPYMWIAVILAWAFGAQAGWFPLSGGYSLDIQPGWNADFVLDALHHWVLPFLSLFLVALGGWAIGMRNMIIYELESDYSAYLSALGAPQRLIRRYAFRNAVLPQVTGLALQLGVLVAGALVTEIVFAYPGLGSLILAAIQNQDFFLLQGAFLFIVIGVLIANFLIDIVYVVVDPRTRTGMAGGTS
;
A
#
# COMPACT_ATOMS: atom_id res chain seq x y z
N MET A 1 -5.31 4.89 7.41
CA MET A 1 -4.84 4.75 6.00
C MET A 1 -4.01 3.50 5.73
N ILE A 2 -3.40 2.86 6.74
CA ILE A 2 -2.64 1.59 6.56
C ILE A 2 -3.37 0.52 5.73
N PRO A 3 -4.69 0.26 5.91
CA PRO A 3 -5.36 -0.78 5.13
C PRO A 3 -5.37 -0.53 3.61
N SER A 4 -5.35 0.73 3.14
CA SER A 4 -5.31 1.01 1.69
C SER A 4 -4.00 0.57 1.07
N VAL A 5 -2.87 0.78 1.76
CA VAL A 5 -1.56 0.32 1.31
C VAL A 5 -1.43 -1.19 1.38
N LEU A 6 -1.89 -1.83 2.46
CA LEU A 6 -1.84 -3.30 2.57
C LEU A 6 -2.67 -3.98 1.49
N LEU A 7 -3.90 -3.53 1.28
CA LEU A 7 -4.79 -4.11 0.27
C LEU A 7 -4.32 -3.79 -1.15
N SER A 8 -3.84 -2.57 -1.41
CA SER A 8 -3.31 -2.22 -2.74
C SER A 8 -2.02 -2.96 -3.06
N TRP A 9 -1.15 -3.20 -2.08
CA TRP A 9 0.03 -4.03 -2.25
C TRP A 9 -0.36 -5.47 -2.58
N PHE A 10 -1.26 -6.07 -1.79
CA PHE A 10 -1.68 -7.45 -2.01
C PHE A 10 -2.38 -7.60 -3.38
N ALA A 11 -3.38 -6.77 -3.65
CA ALA A 11 -4.13 -6.80 -4.90
C ALA A 11 -3.25 -6.43 -6.10
N GLY A 12 -2.36 -5.45 -5.97
CA GLY A 12 -1.47 -5.00 -7.03
C GLY A 12 -0.46 -6.08 -7.41
N ASN A 13 0.20 -6.70 -6.43
CA ASN A 13 1.11 -7.82 -6.68
C ASN A 13 0.39 -9.00 -7.32
N TRP A 14 -0.84 -9.30 -6.89
CA TRP A 14 -1.64 -10.36 -7.48
C TRP A 14 -2.03 -10.06 -8.94
N ILE A 15 -2.52 -8.85 -9.22
CA ILE A 15 -2.90 -8.40 -10.56
C ILE A 15 -1.68 -8.35 -11.48
N GLY A 16 -0.55 -7.81 -11.03
CA GLY A 16 0.71 -7.77 -11.78
C GLY A 16 1.25 -9.16 -12.10
N ALA A 17 1.09 -10.12 -11.18
CA ALA A 17 1.45 -11.50 -11.41
C ALA A 17 0.54 -12.23 -12.42
N LEU A 18 -0.73 -11.82 -12.49
CA LEU A 18 -1.68 -12.32 -13.49
C LEU A 18 -1.44 -11.70 -14.86
N SER A 19 -1.13 -10.40 -14.93
CA SER A 19 -0.88 -9.69 -16.21
C SER A 19 0.35 -10.24 -16.93
N ALA A 20 1.42 -10.56 -16.20
CA ALA A 20 2.61 -11.23 -16.74
C ALA A 20 2.31 -12.60 -17.41
N ARG A 21 1.14 -13.21 -17.15
CA ARG A 21 0.77 -14.51 -17.74
C ARG A 21 -0.08 -14.39 -19.01
N ARG A 22 -0.76 -13.26 -19.21
CA ARG A 22 -1.79 -13.10 -20.26
C ARG A 22 -1.63 -11.76 -20.94
N LYS A 23 -1.34 -11.79 -22.25
CA LYS A 23 -1.19 -10.61 -23.12
C LYS A 23 -2.41 -9.66 -23.06
N ILE A 24 -3.62 -10.18 -22.85
CA ILE A 24 -4.84 -9.36 -22.72
C ILE A 24 -4.85 -8.57 -21.42
N LEU A 25 -4.53 -9.23 -20.30
CA LEU A 25 -4.43 -8.56 -19.00
C LEU A 25 -3.26 -7.57 -19.00
N ASP A 26 -2.18 -7.89 -19.70
CA ASP A 26 -1.05 -6.99 -19.89
C ASP A 26 -1.45 -5.69 -20.60
N ASN A 27 -2.18 -5.82 -21.71
CA ASN A 27 -2.67 -4.69 -22.51
C ASN A 27 -3.70 -3.81 -21.79
N THR A 28 -4.36 -4.30 -20.74
CA THR A 28 -5.35 -3.50 -19.98
C THR A 28 -4.81 -2.98 -18.65
N VAL A 29 -4.08 -3.82 -17.90
CA VAL A 29 -3.56 -3.46 -16.58
C VAL A 29 -2.48 -2.40 -16.68
N LEU A 30 -1.62 -2.46 -17.71
CA LEU A 30 -0.55 -1.47 -17.87
C LEU A 30 -1.08 -0.06 -18.16
N PRO A 31 -1.92 0.18 -19.20
CA PRO A 31 -2.40 1.53 -19.46
C PRO A 31 -3.19 2.10 -18.28
N VAL A 32 -4.07 1.30 -17.68
CA VAL A 32 -4.85 1.72 -16.49
C VAL A 32 -3.91 2.01 -15.32
N GLY A 33 -2.93 1.14 -15.05
CA GLY A 33 -1.94 1.35 -14.02
C GLY A 33 -1.16 2.65 -14.24
N TYR A 34 -0.69 2.89 -15.47
CA TYR A 34 0.05 4.11 -15.80
C TYR A 34 -0.79 5.36 -15.63
N LEU A 35 -2.06 5.33 -16.04
CA LEU A 35 -3.00 6.43 -15.81
C LEU A 35 -3.18 6.72 -14.31
N LEU A 36 -3.38 5.66 -13.51
CA LEU A 36 -3.54 5.79 -12.06
C LEU A 36 -2.28 6.33 -11.38
N THR A 37 -1.08 5.92 -11.83
CA THR A 37 0.18 6.39 -11.25
C THR A 37 0.62 7.76 -11.77
N ALA A 38 0.19 8.15 -12.98
CA ALA A 38 0.54 9.44 -13.57
C ALA A 38 -0.21 10.59 -12.89
N MET A 39 -1.41 10.32 -12.37
CA MET A 39 -2.18 11.28 -11.59
C MET A 39 -1.64 11.31 -10.14
N PRO A 40 -1.31 12.48 -9.59
CA PRO A 40 -1.06 12.58 -8.15
C PRO A 40 -2.28 12.12 -7.36
N TYR A 41 -2.10 11.37 -6.27
CA TYR A 41 -3.24 10.84 -5.49
C TYR A 41 -4.19 11.92 -4.96
N MET A 42 -3.69 13.15 -4.74
CA MET A 42 -4.50 14.32 -4.38
C MET A 42 -5.54 14.66 -5.46
N TRP A 43 -5.18 14.54 -6.75
CA TRP A 43 -6.11 14.76 -7.84
C TRP A 43 -7.19 13.68 -7.88
N ILE A 44 -6.79 12.42 -7.69
CA ILE A 44 -7.76 11.32 -7.58
C ILE A 44 -8.70 11.55 -6.39
N ALA A 45 -8.19 12.00 -5.25
CA ALA A 45 -9.00 12.32 -4.09
C ALA A 45 -10.07 13.38 -4.40
N VAL A 46 -9.70 14.48 -5.06
CA VAL A 46 -10.65 15.54 -5.45
C VAL A 46 -11.69 15.04 -6.45
N ILE A 47 -11.28 14.25 -7.46
CA ILE A 47 -12.20 13.67 -8.45
C ILE A 47 -13.20 12.72 -7.77
N LEU A 48 -12.72 11.86 -6.86
CA LEU A 48 -13.58 10.95 -6.11
C LEU A 48 -14.56 11.69 -5.21
N ALA A 49 -14.09 12.73 -4.50
CA ALA A 49 -14.94 13.57 -3.68
C ALA A 49 -16.02 14.28 -4.51
N TRP A 50 -15.65 14.85 -5.66
CA TRP A 50 -16.62 15.51 -6.55
C TRP A 50 -17.62 14.52 -7.15
N ALA A 51 -17.15 13.40 -7.73
CA ALA A 51 -18.02 12.46 -8.43
C ALA A 51 -18.94 11.69 -7.48
N PHE A 52 -18.38 11.12 -6.42
CA PHE A 52 -19.11 10.21 -5.53
C PHE A 52 -19.67 10.91 -4.28
N GLY A 53 -19.08 12.03 -3.87
CA GLY A 53 -19.60 12.85 -2.79
C GLY A 53 -20.56 13.92 -3.29
N ALA A 54 -20.07 14.89 -4.06
CA ALA A 54 -20.86 16.07 -4.42
C ALA A 54 -21.95 15.78 -5.48
N GLN A 55 -21.63 15.00 -6.52
CA GLN A 55 -22.56 14.77 -7.63
C GLN A 55 -23.50 13.59 -7.37
N ALA A 56 -22.97 12.44 -6.90
CA ALA A 56 -23.77 11.25 -6.64
C ALA A 56 -24.42 11.23 -5.25
N GLY A 57 -23.86 11.95 -4.27
CA GLY A 57 -24.35 11.95 -2.89
C GLY A 57 -24.17 10.60 -2.18
N TRP A 58 -23.29 9.73 -2.65
CA TRP A 58 -23.12 8.38 -2.10
C TRP A 58 -22.27 8.35 -0.85
N PHE A 59 -21.30 9.24 -0.74
CA PHE A 59 -20.34 9.28 0.37
C PHE A 59 -20.21 10.69 0.92
N PRO A 60 -19.90 10.84 2.22
CA PRO A 60 -19.65 12.14 2.81
C PRO A 60 -18.35 12.75 2.25
N LEU A 61 -18.34 14.07 2.11
CA LEU A 61 -17.21 14.81 1.56
C LEU A 61 -16.08 15.02 2.58
N SER A 62 -16.41 15.02 3.87
CA SER A 62 -15.49 15.42 4.91
C SER A 62 -15.79 14.79 6.27
N GLY A 63 -14.76 14.64 7.10
CA GLY A 63 -14.89 14.21 8.48
C GLY A 63 -14.64 12.72 8.69
N GLY A 64 -14.56 12.29 9.95
CA GLY A 64 -14.34 10.89 10.33
C GLY A 64 -15.62 10.12 10.68
N TYR A 65 -16.71 10.82 10.99
CA TYR A 65 -18.02 10.31 11.33
C TYR A 65 -19.04 11.48 11.34
N SER A 66 -20.32 11.18 11.26
CA SER A 66 -21.44 12.12 11.32
C SER A 66 -21.56 12.75 12.71
N LEU A 67 -21.81 14.07 12.78
CA LEU A 67 -21.91 14.82 14.05
C LEU A 67 -23.04 14.34 14.96
N ASP A 68 -24.05 13.68 14.39
CA ASP A 68 -25.26 13.23 15.09
C ASP A 68 -25.08 11.88 15.80
N ILE A 69 -23.96 11.19 15.57
CA ILE A 69 -23.70 9.85 16.10
C ILE A 69 -22.72 9.94 17.27
N GLN A 70 -23.09 9.32 18.40
CA GLN A 70 -22.20 9.20 19.54
C GLN A 70 -21.09 8.17 19.27
N PRO A 71 -19.80 8.56 19.41
CA PRO A 71 -18.69 7.62 19.27
C PRO A 71 -18.81 6.47 20.27
N GLY A 72 -18.76 5.24 19.77
CA GLY A 72 -18.86 4.05 20.61
C GLY A 72 -18.67 2.77 19.81
N TRP A 73 -18.59 1.64 20.51
CA TRP A 73 -18.50 0.30 19.90
C TRP A 73 -19.89 -0.21 19.45
N ASN A 74 -20.68 0.65 18.81
CA ASN A 74 -21.97 0.30 18.25
C ASN A 74 -21.84 0.11 16.73
N ALA A 75 -22.76 -0.66 16.13
CA ALA A 75 -22.69 -0.95 14.70
C ALA A 75 -22.88 0.32 13.86
N ASP A 76 -23.72 1.24 14.32
CA ASP A 76 -24.07 2.47 13.62
C ASP A 76 -22.85 3.39 13.44
N PHE A 77 -22.06 3.61 14.49
CA PHE A 77 -20.81 4.36 14.45
C PHE A 77 -19.77 3.68 13.56
N VAL A 78 -19.63 2.36 13.64
CA VAL A 78 -18.64 1.64 12.82
C VAL A 78 -19.00 1.75 11.33
N LEU A 79 -20.28 1.59 10.98
CA LEU A 79 -20.74 1.72 9.59
C LEU A 79 -20.56 3.15 9.07
N ASP A 80 -20.93 4.15 9.87
CA ASP A 80 -20.78 5.56 9.51
C ASP A 80 -19.29 5.96 9.38
N ALA A 81 -18.43 5.51 10.29
CA ALA A 81 -16.99 5.74 10.21
C ALA A 81 -16.39 5.07 8.97
N LEU A 82 -16.81 3.84 8.64
CA LEU A 82 -16.39 3.18 7.40
C LEU A 82 -16.87 3.92 6.16
N HIS A 83 -18.09 4.47 6.19
CA HIS A 83 -18.66 5.25 5.10
C HIS A 83 -17.86 6.52 4.82
N HIS A 84 -17.42 7.21 5.87
CA HIS A 84 -16.50 8.36 5.77
C HIS A 84 -15.09 7.97 5.31
N TRP A 85 -14.68 6.74 5.60
CA TRP A 85 -13.34 6.25 5.28
C TRP A 85 -13.16 5.79 3.83
N VAL A 86 -14.25 5.48 3.10
CA VAL A 86 -14.19 4.90 1.75
C VAL A 86 -13.46 5.79 0.74
N LEU A 87 -13.78 7.09 0.66
CA LEU A 87 -13.15 7.98 -0.32
C LEU A 87 -11.66 8.23 -0.02
N PRO A 88 -11.26 8.54 1.22
CA PRO A 88 -9.85 8.56 1.61
C PRO A 88 -9.13 7.27 1.27
N PHE A 89 -9.74 6.12 1.57
CA PHE A 89 -9.18 4.81 1.27
C PHE A 89 -8.97 4.62 -0.23
N LEU A 90 -10.00 4.86 -1.06
CA LEU A 90 -9.95 4.65 -2.50
C LEU A 90 -8.92 5.53 -3.18
N SER A 91 -8.79 6.79 -2.76
CA SER A 91 -7.81 7.73 -3.33
C SER A 91 -6.37 7.22 -3.24
N LEU A 92 -5.99 6.67 -2.08
CA LEU A 92 -4.67 6.07 -1.87
C LEU A 92 -4.57 4.68 -2.51
N PHE A 93 -5.62 3.87 -2.36
CA PHE A 93 -5.65 2.50 -2.85
C PHE A 93 -5.46 2.44 -4.37
N LEU A 94 -6.15 3.28 -5.15
CA LEU A 94 -6.12 3.23 -6.61
C LEU A 94 -4.74 3.58 -7.17
N VAL A 95 -4.10 4.64 -6.67
CA VAL A 95 -2.76 5.04 -7.11
C VAL A 95 -1.73 3.98 -6.73
N ALA A 96 -1.75 3.53 -5.48
CA ALA A 96 -0.82 2.52 -5.00
C ALA A 96 -1.01 1.18 -5.74
N LEU A 97 -2.24 0.79 -6.05
CA LEU A 97 -2.57 -0.42 -6.80
C LEU A 97 -1.89 -0.42 -8.18
N GLY A 98 -1.96 0.70 -8.89
CA GLY A 98 -1.31 0.86 -10.20
C GLY A 98 0.21 0.68 -10.10
N GLY A 99 0.84 1.34 -9.12
CA GLY A 99 2.28 1.24 -8.89
C GLY A 99 2.73 -0.18 -8.56
N TRP A 100 2.01 -0.84 -7.64
CA TRP A 100 2.29 -2.22 -7.24
C TRP A 100 2.11 -3.22 -8.38
N ALA A 101 1.05 -3.08 -9.18
CA ALA A 101 0.79 -3.96 -10.31
C ALA A 101 1.86 -3.84 -11.41
N ILE A 102 2.24 -2.60 -11.76
CA ILE A 102 3.30 -2.35 -12.76
C ILE A 102 4.64 -2.90 -12.26
N GLY A 103 5.00 -2.58 -11.01
CA GLY A 103 6.24 -3.02 -10.40
C GLY A 103 6.36 -4.54 -10.38
N MET A 104 5.30 -5.24 -9.94
CA MET A 104 5.34 -6.70 -9.86
C MET A 104 5.42 -7.36 -11.23
N ARG A 105 4.69 -6.85 -12.22
CA ARG A 105 4.76 -7.35 -13.59
C ARG A 105 6.18 -7.21 -14.16
N ASN A 106 6.81 -6.05 -14.00
CA ASN A 106 8.16 -5.81 -14.50
C ASN A 106 9.18 -6.74 -13.84
N MET A 107 9.08 -6.95 -12.53
CA MET A 107 9.94 -7.88 -11.80
C MET A 107 9.75 -9.33 -12.26
N ILE A 108 8.51 -9.76 -12.56
CA ILE A 108 8.28 -11.11 -13.10
C ILE A 108 8.90 -11.27 -14.48
N ILE A 109 8.79 -10.28 -15.37
CA ILE A 109 9.39 -10.35 -16.70
C ILE A 109 10.91 -10.48 -16.59
N TYR A 110 11.52 -9.64 -15.75
CA TYR A 110 12.95 -9.71 -15.46
C TYR A 110 13.38 -11.09 -14.92
N GLU A 111 12.62 -11.66 -13.98
CA GLU A 111 12.90 -12.99 -13.43
C GLU A 111 12.67 -14.13 -14.44
N LEU A 112 11.72 -13.98 -15.36
CA LEU A 112 11.48 -14.95 -16.43
C LEU A 112 12.58 -14.94 -17.51
N GLU A 113 13.24 -13.80 -17.70
CA GLU A 113 14.36 -13.61 -18.64
C GLU A 113 15.73 -13.96 -18.03
N SER A 114 15.77 -14.36 -16.76
CA SER A 114 17.00 -14.71 -16.06
C SER A 114 17.60 -16.06 -16.47
N ASP A 115 18.90 -16.23 -16.21
CA ASP A 115 19.64 -17.44 -16.55
C ASP A 115 19.08 -18.71 -15.90
N TYR A 116 18.59 -18.63 -14.65
CA TYR A 116 17.98 -19.80 -13.99
C TYR A 116 16.67 -20.21 -14.67
N SER A 117 15.89 -19.24 -15.16
CA SER A 117 14.64 -19.51 -15.88
C SER A 117 14.92 -20.15 -17.25
N ALA A 118 15.95 -19.67 -17.96
CA ALA A 118 16.43 -20.28 -19.21
C ALA A 118 16.96 -21.71 -18.97
N TYR A 119 17.75 -21.91 -17.92
CA TYR A 119 18.28 -23.22 -17.53
C TYR A 119 17.17 -24.23 -17.19
N LEU A 120 16.19 -23.83 -16.37
CA LEU A 120 15.04 -24.67 -16.04
C LEU A 120 14.22 -25.02 -17.29
N SER A 121 14.06 -24.07 -18.22
CA SER A 121 13.38 -24.32 -19.50
C SER A 121 14.13 -25.35 -20.35
N ALA A 122 15.46 -25.26 -20.43
CA ALA A 122 16.30 -26.21 -21.16
C ALA A 122 16.26 -27.62 -20.57
N LEU A 123 16.08 -27.75 -19.24
CA LEU A 123 15.86 -29.02 -18.56
C LEU A 123 14.44 -29.59 -18.74
N GLY A 124 13.54 -28.91 -19.44
CA GLY A 124 12.16 -29.34 -19.65
C GLY A 124 11.23 -29.10 -18.45
N ALA A 125 11.59 -28.19 -17.53
CA ALA A 125 10.73 -27.85 -16.40
C ALA A 125 9.40 -27.24 -16.89
N PRO A 126 8.26 -27.56 -16.24
CA PRO A 126 6.98 -27.02 -16.66
C PRO A 126 6.92 -25.51 -16.43
N GLN A 127 6.33 -24.76 -17.37
CA GLN A 127 6.20 -23.29 -17.28
C GLN A 127 5.56 -22.81 -15.97
N ARG A 128 4.68 -23.63 -15.37
CA ARG A 128 4.07 -23.35 -14.06
C ARG A 128 5.11 -23.29 -12.94
N LEU A 129 6.14 -24.14 -12.97
CA LEU A 129 7.19 -24.18 -11.98
C LEU A 129 8.11 -22.97 -12.13
N ILE A 130 8.54 -22.67 -13.36
CA ILE A 130 9.38 -21.49 -13.67
C ILE A 130 8.68 -20.21 -13.19
N ARG A 131 7.40 -20.03 -13.54
CA ARG A 131 6.60 -18.90 -13.06
C ARG A 131 6.44 -18.82 -11.54
N ARG A 132 6.42 -19.97 -10.85
CA ARG A 132 6.35 -20.01 -9.38
C ARG A 132 7.66 -19.51 -8.76
N TYR A 133 8.81 -19.89 -9.32
CA TYR A 133 10.10 -19.37 -8.87
C TYR A 133 10.26 -17.89 -9.19
N ALA A 134 9.91 -17.47 -10.41
CA ALA A 134 9.92 -16.06 -10.79
C ALA A 134 9.06 -15.19 -9.86
N PHE A 135 7.84 -15.62 -9.53
CA PHE A 135 7.00 -14.91 -8.57
C PHE A 135 7.64 -14.83 -7.18
N ARG A 136 8.19 -15.94 -6.67
CA ARG A 136 8.82 -15.97 -5.34
C ARG A 136 10.00 -15.01 -5.24
N ASN A 137 10.81 -14.91 -6.29
CA ASN A 137 11.94 -13.99 -6.32
C ASN A 137 11.48 -12.53 -6.52
N ALA A 138 10.51 -12.31 -7.41
CA ALA A 138 9.97 -10.98 -7.72
C ALA A 138 9.21 -10.33 -6.55
N VAL A 139 8.69 -11.11 -5.59
CA VAL A 139 8.02 -10.55 -4.39
C VAL A 139 9.02 -9.94 -3.40
N LEU A 140 10.30 -10.33 -3.41
CA LEU A 140 11.27 -9.86 -2.40
C LEU A 140 11.43 -8.33 -2.41
N PRO A 141 11.66 -7.66 -3.56
CA PRO A 141 11.72 -6.20 -3.58
C PRO A 141 10.37 -5.52 -3.28
N GLN A 142 9.26 -6.21 -3.57
CA GLN A 142 7.91 -5.71 -3.29
C GLN A 142 7.65 -5.62 -1.78
N VAL A 143 8.15 -6.59 -1.01
CA VAL A 143 8.09 -6.56 0.46
C VAL A 143 8.92 -5.38 0.99
N THR A 144 10.10 -5.12 0.40
CA THR A 144 10.91 -3.93 0.74
C THR A 144 10.16 -2.63 0.48
N GLY A 145 9.49 -2.56 -0.67
CA GLY A 145 8.70 -1.38 -1.01
C GLY A 145 7.56 -1.15 -0.01
N LEU A 146 6.84 -2.22 0.36
CA LEU A 146 5.76 -2.13 1.35
C LEU A 146 6.27 -1.60 2.68
N ALA A 147 7.47 -2.04 3.08
CA ALA A 147 8.12 -1.58 4.29
C ALA A 147 8.30 -0.06 4.32
N LEU A 148 8.91 0.47 3.25
CA LEU A 148 9.13 1.90 3.08
C LEU A 148 7.80 2.67 3.03
N GLN A 149 6.80 2.14 2.33
CA GLN A 149 5.51 2.81 2.19
C GLN A 149 4.71 2.84 3.50
N LEU A 150 4.78 1.79 4.32
CA LEU A 150 4.21 1.79 5.66
C LEU A 150 4.88 2.83 6.56
N GLY A 151 6.20 2.97 6.49
CA GLY A 151 6.93 4.01 7.23
C GLY A 151 6.45 5.43 6.87
N VAL A 152 6.28 5.71 5.58
CA VAL A 152 5.72 6.99 5.10
C VAL A 152 4.29 7.22 5.60
N LEU A 153 3.44 6.19 5.59
CA LEU A 153 2.07 6.31 6.09
C LEU A 153 1.97 6.56 7.59
N VAL A 154 2.84 5.95 8.39
CA VAL A 154 2.89 6.18 9.84
C VAL A 154 3.27 7.63 10.14
N ALA A 155 4.12 8.25 9.32
CA ALA A 155 4.45 9.68 9.42
C ALA A 155 3.25 10.61 9.08
N GLY A 156 2.15 10.06 8.55
CA GLY A 156 0.90 10.77 8.28
C GLY A 156 0.60 10.89 6.79
N ALA A 157 -0.65 10.64 6.41
CA ALA A 157 -1.13 10.82 5.04
C ALA A 157 -1.68 12.25 4.86
N LEU A 158 -0.86 13.25 5.21
CA LEU A 158 -1.27 14.63 5.44
C LEU A 158 -2.19 15.18 4.34
N VAL A 159 -1.85 14.97 3.08
CA VAL A 159 -2.63 15.50 1.96
C VAL A 159 -4.01 14.84 1.89
N THR A 160 -4.11 13.53 2.10
CA THR A 160 -5.40 12.83 2.14
C THR A 160 -6.24 13.31 3.32
N GLU A 161 -5.60 13.51 4.48
CA GLU A 161 -6.25 14.04 5.68
C GLU A 161 -6.80 15.45 5.45
N ILE A 162 -6.06 16.32 4.75
CA ILE A 162 -6.52 17.66 4.40
C ILE A 162 -7.68 17.62 3.41
N VAL A 163 -7.56 16.86 2.31
CA VAL A 163 -8.59 16.86 1.23
C VAL A 163 -9.95 16.38 1.74
N PHE A 164 -9.97 15.38 2.62
CA PHE A 164 -11.21 14.83 3.18
C PHE A 164 -11.52 15.34 4.60
N ALA A 165 -10.77 16.34 5.10
CA ALA A 165 -10.82 16.77 6.50
C ALA A 165 -10.88 15.57 7.48
N TYR A 166 -10.15 14.50 7.16
CA TYR A 166 -10.18 13.25 7.90
C TYR A 166 -9.15 13.32 9.01
N PRO A 167 -9.54 13.15 10.30
CA PRO A 167 -8.64 13.35 11.41
C PRO A 167 -7.51 12.30 11.39
N GLY A 168 -6.28 12.78 11.52
CA GLY A 168 -5.08 11.94 11.50
C GLY A 168 -3.84 12.64 12.04
N LEU A 169 -2.74 11.89 12.14
CA LEU A 169 -1.49 12.39 12.72
C LEU A 169 -0.88 13.54 11.91
N GLY A 170 -1.03 13.52 10.58
CA GLY A 170 -0.52 14.60 9.73
C GLY A 170 -1.23 15.91 10.03
N SER A 171 -2.55 15.90 10.05
CA SER A 171 -3.37 17.07 10.37
C SER A 171 -3.10 17.61 11.78
N LEU A 172 -2.86 16.72 12.77
CA LEU A 172 -2.46 17.11 14.13
C LEU A 172 -1.08 17.79 14.16
N ILE A 173 -0.11 17.28 13.41
CA ILE A 173 1.21 17.90 13.29
C ILE A 173 1.11 19.27 12.62
N LEU A 174 0.33 19.38 11.55
CA LEU A 174 0.11 20.66 10.87
C LEU A 174 -0.53 21.69 11.82
N ALA A 175 -1.54 21.27 12.59
CA ALA A 175 -2.16 22.12 13.60
C ALA A 175 -1.17 22.51 14.71
N ALA A 176 -0.32 21.59 15.17
CA ALA A 176 0.71 21.89 16.17
C ALA A 176 1.73 22.91 15.65
N ILE A 177 2.16 22.77 14.39
CA ILE A 177 3.08 23.73 13.74
C ILE A 177 2.43 25.12 13.65
N GLN A 178 1.19 25.20 13.20
CA GLN A 178 0.46 26.46 13.04
C GLN A 178 0.24 27.18 14.38
N ASN A 179 -0.04 26.41 15.45
CA ASN A 179 -0.24 26.95 16.79
C ASN A 179 1.06 27.09 17.60
N GLN A 180 2.22 26.77 17.01
CA GLN A 180 3.52 26.75 17.68
C GLN A 180 3.53 25.91 18.97
N ASP A 181 2.74 24.84 19.00
CA ASP A 181 2.66 23.91 20.12
C ASP A 181 3.77 22.86 20.00
N PHE A 182 4.95 23.21 20.53
CA PHE A 182 6.12 22.35 20.49
C PHE A 182 5.94 21.05 21.30
N PHE A 183 5.12 21.06 22.35
CA PHE A 183 4.88 19.86 23.17
C PHE A 183 4.03 18.84 22.41
N LEU A 184 2.94 19.30 21.78
CA LEU A 184 2.12 18.45 20.92
C LEU A 184 2.94 17.91 19.73
N LEU A 185 3.75 18.76 19.11
CA LEU A 185 4.61 18.38 18.00
C LEU A 185 5.62 17.29 18.41
N GLN A 186 6.28 17.45 19.56
CA GLN A 186 7.23 16.47 20.09
C GLN A 186 6.55 15.15 20.44
N GLY A 187 5.36 15.19 21.05
CA GLY A 187 4.56 14.00 21.34
C GLY A 187 4.13 13.25 20.09
N ALA A 188 3.68 13.98 19.06
CA ALA A 188 3.32 13.39 17.77
C ALA A 188 4.52 12.72 17.09
N PHE A 189 5.69 13.38 17.09
CA PHE A 189 6.91 12.77 16.53
C PHE A 189 7.37 11.54 17.31
N LEU A 190 7.29 11.55 18.65
CA LEU A 190 7.60 10.37 19.45
C LEU A 190 6.70 9.19 19.05
N PHE A 191 5.40 9.43 18.89
CA PHE A 191 4.44 8.41 18.46
C PHE A 191 4.76 7.87 17.05
N ILE A 192 5.14 8.75 16.11
CA ILE A 192 5.59 8.35 14.77
C ILE A 192 6.84 7.47 14.86
N VAL A 193 7.86 7.88 15.62
CA VAL A 193 9.11 7.12 15.76
C VAL A 193 8.83 5.72 16.30
N ILE A 194 8.02 5.61 17.37
CA ILE A 194 7.63 4.32 17.95
C ILE A 194 6.87 3.48 16.90
N GLY A 195 5.91 4.08 16.19
CA GLY A 195 5.14 3.40 15.16
C GLY A 195 6.01 2.88 14.00
N VAL A 196 6.98 3.68 13.54
CA VAL A 196 7.93 3.30 12.50
C VAL A 196 8.83 2.16 12.97
N LEU A 197 9.31 2.19 14.21
CA LEU A 197 10.10 1.10 14.79
C LEU A 197 9.29 -0.20 14.87
N ILE A 198 8.04 -0.14 15.31
CA ILE A 198 7.14 -1.30 15.34
C ILE A 198 6.89 -1.83 13.93
N ALA A 199 6.63 -0.96 12.96
CA ALA A 199 6.42 -1.36 11.57
C ALA A 199 7.67 -2.07 11.03
N ASN A 200 8.85 -1.45 11.14
CA ASN A 200 10.12 -2.04 10.69
C ASN A 200 10.37 -3.40 11.34
N PHE A 201 10.13 -3.53 12.65
CA PHE A 201 10.26 -4.81 13.34
C PHE A 201 9.32 -5.89 12.79
N LEU A 202 8.06 -5.54 12.50
CA LEU A 202 7.11 -6.47 11.86
C LEU A 202 7.57 -6.88 10.46
N ILE A 203 8.13 -5.94 9.70
CA ILE A 203 8.70 -6.18 8.38
C ILE A 203 9.88 -7.14 8.47
N ASP A 204 10.80 -6.95 9.41
CA ASP A 204 11.94 -7.85 9.61
C ASP A 204 11.48 -9.29 9.90
N ILE A 205 10.41 -9.46 10.70
CA ILE A 205 9.78 -10.77 10.91
C ILE A 205 9.24 -11.35 9.60
N VAL A 206 8.52 -10.55 8.81
CA VAL A 206 7.99 -10.98 7.50
C VAL A 206 9.14 -11.38 6.57
N TYR A 207 10.25 -10.65 6.57
CA TYR A 207 11.44 -10.99 5.79
C TYR A 207 12.02 -12.35 6.15
N VAL A 208 12.16 -12.66 7.44
CA VAL A 208 12.66 -13.96 7.90
C VAL A 208 11.74 -15.11 7.45
N VAL A 209 10.43 -14.88 7.39
CA VAL A 209 9.46 -15.88 6.93
C VAL A 209 9.47 -16.04 5.41
N VAL A 210 9.62 -14.94 4.67
CA VAL A 210 9.54 -14.92 3.19
C VAL A 210 10.86 -15.34 2.55
N ASP A 211 12.01 -14.95 3.11
CA ASP A 211 13.34 -15.29 2.58
C ASP A 211 14.06 -16.37 3.42
N PRO A 212 14.01 -17.66 3.01
CA PRO A 212 14.71 -18.74 3.69
C PRO A 212 16.24 -18.67 3.60
N ARG A 213 16.84 -17.80 2.77
CA ARG A 213 18.31 -17.64 2.65
C ARG A 213 18.92 -16.91 3.85
N THR A 214 18.14 -16.05 4.51
CA THR A 214 18.54 -15.44 5.80
C THR A 214 18.69 -16.48 6.91
N ARG A 215 17.96 -17.60 6.80
CA ARG A 215 17.98 -18.71 7.76
C ARG A 215 19.29 -19.51 7.73
N THR A 216 19.97 -19.58 6.57
CA THR A 216 21.26 -20.29 6.45
C THR A 216 22.44 -19.48 7.00
N GLY A 217 22.34 -18.15 7.10
CA GLY A 217 23.39 -17.31 7.68
C GLY A 217 23.57 -17.50 9.19
N MET A 218 22.50 -17.87 9.92
CA MET A 218 22.57 -18.15 11.37
C MET A 218 23.04 -19.58 11.69
N ALA A 219 23.02 -20.51 10.73
CA ALA A 219 23.50 -21.88 10.90
C ALA A 219 25.00 -22.04 10.56
N GLY A 220 25.65 -20.99 10.03
CA GLY A 220 27.06 -21.02 9.58
C GLY A 220 28.11 -20.78 10.67
N GLY A 221 27.73 -20.76 11.95
CA GLY A 221 28.65 -20.57 13.09
C GLY A 221 29.15 -21.87 13.74
N THR A 222 28.79 -23.03 13.20
CA THR A 222 29.27 -24.33 13.68
C THR A 222 29.92 -25.10 12.53
N SER A 223 31.15 -24.76 12.21
CA SER A 223 32.11 -25.64 11.52
C SER A 223 33.50 -25.28 11.99
#